data_AF-M2RBW6-F1
#
_entry.id   AF-M2RBW6-F1
#
_cell.length_a   1.000
_cell.length_b   1.000
_cell.length_c   1.000
_cell.angle_alpha   90.00
_cell.angle_beta   90.00
_cell.angle_gamma   90.00
#
_symmetry.space_group_name_H-M   'P 1'
#
loop_
_entity.id
_entity.type
_entity.pdbx_description
1 polymer ?
#
loop_
_entity_poly.entity_id
_entity_poly.type
_entity_poly.pdbx_seq_one_letter_code
_entity_poly.pdbx_strand_id
1 'polypeptide(L)'
;MPTSPDVDDTWLGDLIVSWPRLRRLRLICETYIKQNRLTLRAAVLLAEAFPAIRHLSITLNAEVPPHPARQPGQPAQFQSVGILSLKLFAIEHPRDVAAFLHELVPEDTTVVFATSWSPITAADEMTVAFASLRSAQQRRAAPPHTL
;
A
#
# COMPACT_ATOMS: atom_id res chain seq x y z
N MET A 1 -7.90 33.17 -7.22
CA MET A 1 -7.61 31.83 -7.77
C MET A 1 -8.05 30.82 -6.72
N PRO A 2 -8.99 29.90 -7.00
CA PRO A 2 -9.29 28.85 -6.04
C PRO A 2 -8.04 27.99 -5.86
N THR A 3 -7.53 27.91 -4.64
CA THR A 3 -6.47 26.99 -4.27
C THR A 3 -6.97 25.57 -4.50
N SER A 4 -6.26 24.81 -5.33
CA SER A 4 -6.52 23.38 -5.52
C SER A 4 -6.65 22.72 -4.15
N PRO A 5 -7.68 21.89 -3.90
CA PRO A 5 -7.84 21.23 -2.61
C PRO A 5 -6.61 20.38 -2.31
N ASP A 6 -6.04 20.56 -1.11
CA ASP A 6 -4.91 19.75 -0.62
C ASP A 6 -5.44 18.31 -0.47
N VAL A 7 -4.84 17.36 -1.18
CA VAL A 7 -5.30 15.96 -1.20
C VAL A 7 -4.49 15.21 -0.15
N ASP A 8 -5.06 15.07 1.05
CA ASP A 8 -4.44 14.43 2.20
C ASP A 8 -5.28 13.26 2.77
N ASP A 9 -4.75 12.58 3.78
CA ASP A 9 -5.41 11.43 4.41
C ASP A 9 -6.76 11.79 5.05
N THR A 10 -6.91 13.05 5.52
CA THR A 10 -8.15 13.56 6.13
C THR A 10 -9.24 13.70 5.07
N TRP A 11 -8.91 14.35 3.94
CA TRP A 11 -9.79 14.49 2.80
C TRP A 11 -10.26 13.13 2.29
N LEU A 12 -9.35 12.14 2.21
CA LEU A 12 -9.72 10.79 1.81
C LEU A 12 -10.66 10.14 2.83
N GLY A 13 -10.39 10.31 4.12
CA GLY A 13 -11.23 9.82 5.22
C GLY A 13 -12.68 10.31 5.12
N ASP A 14 -12.88 11.61 4.88
CA ASP A 14 -14.23 12.19 4.72
C ASP A 14 -14.96 11.61 3.51
N LEU A 15 -14.21 11.36 2.43
CA LEU A 15 -14.76 10.93 1.15
C LEU A 15 -15.12 9.44 1.14
N ILE A 16 -14.39 8.63 1.90
CA ILE A 16 -14.64 7.20 2.10
C ILE A 16 -16.08 6.93 2.58
N VAL A 17 -16.62 7.80 3.46
CA VAL A 17 -17.97 7.66 4.02
C VAL A 17 -19.05 7.67 2.92
N SER A 18 -18.76 8.31 1.80
CA SER A 18 -19.69 8.42 0.67
C SER A 18 -19.73 7.18 -0.24
N TRP A 19 -18.83 6.20 -0.05
CA TRP A 19 -18.63 5.09 -1.00
C TRP A 19 -18.72 3.67 -0.41
N PRO A 20 -19.77 3.32 0.35
CA PRO A 20 -19.81 2.09 1.16
C PRO A 20 -19.72 0.76 0.38
N ARG A 21 -19.83 0.78 -0.96
CA ARG A 21 -19.78 -0.43 -1.81
C ARG A 21 -18.63 -0.41 -2.82
N LEU A 22 -17.62 0.42 -2.59
CA LEU A 22 -16.50 0.56 -3.50
C LEU A 22 -15.73 -0.76 -3.64
N ARG A 23 -15.56 -1.22 -4.88
CA ARG A 23 -14.80 -2.45 -5.21
C ARG A 23 -13.55 -2.19 -6.04
N ARG A 24 -13.52 -1.04 -6.71
CA ARG A 24 -12.43 -0.60 -7.56
C ARG A 24 -12.22 0.87 -7.31
N LEU A 25 -10.99 1.24 -6.99
CA LEU A 25 -10.61 2.64 -6.80
C LEU A 25 -9.32 2.91 -7.57
N ARG A 26 -9.33 4.00 -8.34
CA ARG A 26 -8.15 4.53 -9.02
C ARG A 26 -7.99 6.01 -8.66
N LEU A 27 -7.05 6.30 -7.77
CA LEU A 27 -6.68 7.64 -7.33
C LEU A 27 -5.23 7.90 -7.72
N ILE A 28 -5.00 8.13 -9.01
CA ILE A 28 -3.67 8.47 -9.52
C ILE A 28 -3.61 9.97 -9.74
N CYS A 29 -2.79 10.67 -8.95
CA CYS A 29 -2.50 12.07 -9.17
C CYS A 29 -1.20 12.19 -9.98
N GLU A 30 -1.30 12.54 -11.27
CA GLU A 30 -0.14 12.68 -12.16
C GLU A 30 0.36 14.12 -12.26
N THR A 31 -0.54 15.09 -12.11
CA THR A 31 -0.28 16.52 -12.38
C THR A 31 0.10 17.34 -11.15
N TYR A 32 -0.16 16.86 -9.92
CA TYR A 32 0.05 17.63 -8.69
C TYR A 32 0.67 16.82 -7.55
N ILE A 33 1.71 16.04 -7.83
CA ILE A 33 2.39 15.22 -6.80
C ILE A 33 2.87 16.07 -5.61
N LYS A 34 3.27 17.34 -5.83
CA LYS A 34 3.64 18.27 -4.74
C LYS A 34 2.49 18.62 -3.78
N GLN A 35 1.24 18.46 -4.21
CA GLN A 35 0.03 18.69 -3.42
C GLN A 35 -0.62 17.37 -2.97
N ASN A 36 -0.05 16.24 -3.37
CA ASN A 36 -0.50 14.95 -2.87
C ASN A 36 0.21 14.68 -1.56
N ARG A 37 -0.54 14.73 -0.47
CA ARG A 37 -0.07 14.47 0.90
C ARG A 37 -0.62 13.16 1.43
N LEU A 38 -1.25 12.35 0.58
CA LEU A 38 -1.67 11.00 0.93
C LEU A 38 -0.44 10.18 1.29
N THR A 39 -0.47 9.55 2.46
CA THR A 39 0.62 8.70 2.95
C THR A 39 0.23 7.23 2.89
N LEU A 40 1.09 6.31 3.32
CA LEU A 40 0.71 4.91 3.45
C LEU A 40 -0.48 4.71 4.42
N ARG A 41 -0.79 5.68 5.30
CA ARG A 41 -2.00 5.68 6.13
C ARG A 41 -3.28 5.72 5.29
N ALA A 42 -3.31 6.39 4.14
CA ALA A 42 -4.44 6.36 3.23
C ALA A 42 -4.80 4.92 2.81
N ALA A 43 -3.80 4.07 2.57
CA ALA A 43 -4.05 2.68 2.18
C ALA A 43 -4.67 1.86 3.33
N VAL A 44 -4.29 2.15 4.58
CA VAL A 44 -4.92 1.57 5.78
C VAL A 44 -6.38 1.98 5.87
N LEU A 45 -6.68 3.28 5.74
CA LEU A 45 -8.05 3.80 5.78
C LEU A 45 -8.93 3.14 4.72
N LEU A 46 -8.40 2.94 3.51
CA LEU A 46 -9.11 2.25 2.44
C LEU A 46 -9.33 0.76 2.72
N ALA A 47 -8.36 0.09 3.35
CA ALA A 47 -8.49 -1.32 3.74
C ALA A 47 -9.57 -1.51 4.81
N GLU A 48 -9.59 -0.64 5.82
CA GLU A 48 -10.57 -0.64 6.91
C GLU A 48 -11.98 -0.37 6.39
N ALA A 49 -12.13 0.63 5.52
CA ALA A 49 -13.44 1.03 5.04
C ALA A 49 -14.01 0.13 3.93
N PHE A 50 -13.13 -0.46 3.11
CA PHE A 50 -13.53 -1.27 1.96
C PHE A 50 -12.91 -2.67 2.01
N PRO A 51 -13.32 -3.53 2.96
CA PRO A 51 -12.75 -4.88 3.10
C PRO A 51 -12.95 -5.74 1.85
N ALA A 52 -13.97 -5.44 1.03
CA ALA A 52 -14.27 -6.14 -0.22
C ALA A 52 -13.62 -5.52 -1.47
N ILE A 53 -12.74 -4.52 -1.31
CA ILE A 53 -12.04 -3.92 -2.45
C ILE A 53 -11.21 -4.99 -3.18
N ARG A 54 -11.27 -4.99 -4.51
CA ARG A 54 -10.58 -5.98 -5.36
C ARG A 54 -9.43 -5.37 -6.13
N HIS A 55 -9.58 -4.12 -6.53
CA HIS A 55 -8.56 -3.39 -7.30
C HIS A 55 -8.38 -2.02 -6.68
N LEU A 56 -7.16 -1.75 -6.23
CA LEU A 56 -6.76 -0.44 -5.73
C LEU A 56 -5.55 0.05 -6.52
N SER A 57 -5.67 1.25 -7.08
CA SER A 57 -4.55 1.96 -7.67
C SER A 57 -4.48 3.35 -7.07
N ILE A 58 -3.36 3.70 -6.44
CA ILE A 58 -3.24 4.96 -5.69
C ILE A 58 -1.81 5.50 -5.71
N THR A 59 -1.68 6.83 -5.77
CA THR A 59 -0.39 7.52 -5.60
C THR A 59 -0.21 7.95 -4.16
N LEU A 60 0.89 7.55 -3.50
CA LEU A 60 1.14 7.81 -2.08
C LEU A 60 2.57 8.29 -1.83
N ASN A 61 2.72 9.14 -0.82
CA ASN A 61 3.97 9.37 -0.14
C ASN A 61 4.34 8.10 0.63
N ALA A 62 5.59 7.65 0.50
CA ALA A 62 6.11 6.44 1.13
C ALA A 62 6.44 6.62 2.63
N GLU A 63 5.86 7.63 3.27
CA GLU A 63 5.93 7.81 4.72
C GLU A 63 5.18 6.67 5.42
N VAL A 64 5.92 5.90 6.21
CA VAL A 64 5.37 4.79 7.00
C VAL A 64 4.75 5.39 8.26
N PRO A 65 3.42 5.26 8.46
CA PRO A 65 2.80 5.75 9.68
C PRO A 65 3.32 4.96 10.88
N PRO A 66 3.30 5.53 12.10
CA PRO A 66 3.54 4.76 13.32
C PRO A 66 2.53 3.60 13.40
N HIS A 67 2.97 2.42 13.01
CA HIS A 67 2.14 1.21 12.97
C HIS A 67 2.68 0.23 14.02
N PRO A 68 1.84 -0.25 14.96
CA PRO A 68 2.29 -1.27 15.89
C PRO A 68 2.75 -2.49 15.09
N ALA A 69 3.94 -3.00 15.41
CA ALA A 69 4.47 -4.17 14.75
C ALA A 69 3.44 -5.30 14.81
N ARG A 70 3.12 -5.87 13.65
CA ARG A 70 2.04 -6.83 13.55
C ARG A 70 2.41 -8.14 14.24
N GLN A 71 1.47 -8.72 14.97
CA GLN A 71 1.69 -10.03 15.58
C GLN A 71 1.65 -11.14 14.52
N PRO A 72 2.51 -12.17 14.64
CA PRO A 72 2.45 -13.35 13.79
C PRO A 72 1.04 -13.98 13.83
N GLY A 73 0.43 -14.20 12.66
CA GLY A 73 -0.89 -14.82 12.55
C GLY A 73 -2.08 -13.84 12.42
N GLN A 74 -1.86 -12.52 12.49
CA GLN A 74 -2.93 -11.58 12.15
C GLN A 74 -3.20 -11.56 10.64
N PRO A 75 -4.48 -11.61 10.21
CA PRO A 75 -4.86 -11.58 8.78
C PRO A 75 -4.50 -10.24 8.16
N ALA A 76 -4.09 -10.21 6.90
CA ALA A 76 -3.83 -8.99 6.11
C ALA A 76 -4.89 -7.89 6.33
N GLN A 77 -4.48 -6.61 6.32
CA GLN A 77 -5.45 -5.52 6.55
C GLN A 77 -6.48 -5.48 5.41
N PHE A 78 -6.00 -5.56 4.17
CA PHE A 78 -6.88 -5.91 3.07
C PHE A 78 -7.30 -7.36 3.17
N GLN A 79 -8.60 -7.63 3.06
CA GLN A 79 -9.15 -8.99 3.14
C GLN A 79 -9.35 -9.63 1.77
N SER A 80 -9.44 -8.83 0.70
CA SER A 80 -9.93 -9.30 -0.60
C SER A 80 -9.23 -8.66 -1.81
N VAL A 81 -8.22 -7.81 -1.60
CA VAL A 81 -7.57 -7.11 -2.70
C VAL A 81 -6.81 -8.11 -3.58
N GLY A 82 -7.18 -8.16 -4.85
CA GLY A 82 -6.50 -9.01 -5.84
C GLY A 82 -5.35 -8.28 -6.50
N ILE A 83 -5.54 -6.99 -6.81
CA ILE A 83 -4.52 -6.15 -7.44
C ILE A 83 -4.36 -4.86 -6.65
N LEU A 84 -3.13 -4.61 -6.18
CA LEU A 84 -2.72 -3.36 -5.55
C LEU A 84 -1.63 -2.71 -6.40
N SER A 85 -1.94 -1.58 -7.03
CA SER A 85 -1.00 -0.78 -7.80
C SER A 85 -0.65 0.50 -7.04
N LEU A 86 0.59 0.63 -6.61
CA LEU A 86 1.05 1.77 -5.82
C LEU A 86 2.02 2.59 -6.65
N LYS A 87 1.72 3.89 -6.77
CA LYS A 87 2.69 4.87 -7.24
C LYS A 87 3.31 5.58 -6.04
N LEU A 88 4.54 5.21 -5.69
CA LEU A 88 5.21 5.71 -4.50
C LEU A 88 6.20 6.83 -4.84
N PHE A 89 6.28 7.84 -3.97
CA PHE A 89 7.29 8.90 -4.00
C PHE A 89 7.88 9.10 -2.61
N ALA A 90 9.05 9.75 -2.54
CA ALA A 90 9.79 10.04 -1.31
C ALA A 90 10.08 8.79 -0.43
N ILE A 91 10.60 7.73 -1.05
CA ILE A 91 11.00 6.51 -0.32
C ILE A 91 12.32 6.76 0.42
N GLU A 92 12.23 7.08 1.72
CA GLU A 92 13.41 7.29 2.59
C GLU A 92 13.90 5.99 3.25
N HIS A 93 12.97 5.11 3.64
CA HIS A 93 13.25 3.83 4.31
C HIS A 93 12.68 2.63 3.51
N PRO A 94 13.35 2.21 2.43
CA PRO A 94 12.84 1.19 1.50
C PRO A 94 12.38 -0.12 2.14
N ARG A 95 13.12 -0.60 3.15
CA ARG A 95 12.83 -1.87 3.83
C ARG A 95 11.62 -1.78 4.74
N ASP A 96 11.45 -0.66 5.43
CA ASP A 96 10.32 -0.43 6.34
C ASP A 96 9.03 -0.28 5.53
N VAL A 97 9.10 0.44 4.41
CA VAL A 97 8.00 0.52 3.44
C VAL A 97 7.64 -0.87 2.90
N ALA A 98 8.63 -1.68 2.51
CA ALA A 98 8.40 -3.04 2.03
C ALA A 98 7.74 -3.92 3.09
N ALA A 99 8.20 -3.87 4.34
CA ALA A 99 7.62 -4.62 5.46
C ALA A 99 6.17 -4.19 5.74
N PHE A 100 5.92 -2.88 5.78
CA PHE A 100 4.58 -2.32 5.96
C PHE A 100 3.61 -2.79 4.86
N LEU A 101 4.04 -2.69 3.60
CA LEU A 101 3.22 -3.11 2.46
C LEU A 101 2.97 -4.61 2.46
N HIS A 102 3.95 -5.40 2.88
CA HIS A 102 3.82 -6.84 3.02
C HIS A 102 2.76 -7.23 4.06
N GLU A 103 2.70 -6.50 5.18
CA GLU A 103 1.66 -6.70 6.19
C GLU A 103 0.27 -6.23 5.73
N LEU A 104 0.23 -5.23 4.85
CA LEU A 104 -1.02 -4.63 4.39
C LEU A 104 -1.85 -5.60 3.52
N VAL A 105 -1.20 -6.46 2.73
CA VAL A 105 -1.87 -7.25 1.68
C VAL A 105 -1.87 -8.77 1.94
N PRO A 106 -2.94 -9.47 1.50
CA PRO A 106 -2.98 -10.93 1.42
C PRO A 106 -1.82 -11.52 0.61
N GLU A 107 -1.52 -12.81 0.81
CA GLU A 107 -0.48 -13.54 0.09
C GLU A 107 -0.71 -13.59 -1.42
N ASP A 108 -1.96 -13.77 -1.84
CA ASP A 108 -2.39 -13.92 -3.23
C ASP A 108 -2.53 -12.58 -3.98
N THR A 109 -2.35 -11.45 -3.30
CA THR A 109 -2.42 -10.13 -3.92
C THR A 109 -1.25 -9.90 -4.88
N THR A 110 -1.59 -9.56 -6.12
CA THR A 110 -0.64 -9.00 -7.08
C THR A 110 -0.34 -7.55 -6.72
N VAL A 111 0.89 -7.27 -6.31
CA VAL A 111 1.34 -5.91 -5.99
C VAL A 111 2.24 -5.39 -7.10
N VAL A 112 1.91 -4.21 -7.61
CA VAL A 112 2.65 -3.53 -8.68
C VAL A 112 3.13 -2.20 -8.16
N PHE A 113 4.44 -2.00 -8.15
CA PHE A 113 5.06 -0.73 -7.79
C PHE A 113 5.39 0.07 -9.04
N ALA A 114 4.90 1.30 -9.07
CA ALA A 114 5.39 2.34 -9.95
C ALA A 114 6.10 3.38 -9.07
N THR A 115 7.25 3.87 -9.51
CA THR A 115 7.90 4.98 -8.81
C THR A 115 8.02 6.15 -9.76
N SER A 116 7.84 7.33 -9.19
CA SER A 116 8.15 8.58 -9.86
C SER A 116 8.99 9.39 -8.90
N TRP A 117 10.15 9.85 -9.36
CA TRP A 117 11.02 10.79 -8.64
C TRP A 117 11.75 10.24 -7.39
N SER A 118 11.68 8.94 -7.08
CA SER A 118 12.59 8.33 -6.11
C SER A 118 13.92 8.00 -6.79
N PRO A 119 15.06 8.04 -6.08
CA PRO A 119 16.29 7.44 -6.58
C PRO A 119 15.98 6.01 -7.01
N ILE A 120 16.40 5.64 -8.22
CA ILE A 120 16.16 4.30 -8.79
C ILE A 120 16.56 3.22 -7.77
N THR A 121 17.66 3.45 -7.05
CA THR A 121 18.17 2.57 -5.98
C THR A 121 17.20 2.32 -4.83
N ALA A 122 16.47 3.34 -4.36
CA ALA A 122 15.53 3.21 -3.24
C ALA A 122 14.28 2.41 -3.63
N ALA A 123 13.78 2.65 -4.85
CA ALA A 123 12.65 1.91 -5.42
C ALA A 123 12.99 0.43 -5.64
N ASP A 124 14.17 0.16 -6.17
CA ASP A 124 14.67 -1.20 -6.42
C ASP A 124 14.88 -1.94 -5.10
N GLU A 125 15.51 -1.31 -4.10
CA GLU A 125 15.72 -1.93 -2.78
C GLU A 125 14.38 -2.31 -2.12
N MET A 126 13.40 -1.40 -2.15
CA MET A 126 12.06 -1.69 -1.61
C MET A 126 11.42 -2.89 -2.33
N THR A 127 11.50 -2.92 -3.67
CA THR A 127 10.92 -4.00 -4.48
C THR A 127 11.58 -5.35 -4.17
N VAL A 128 12.91 -5.38 -4.06
CA VAL A 128 13.68 -6.57 -3.70
C VAL A 128 13.37 -7.04 -2.28
N ALA A 129 13.29 -6.11 -1.32
CA ALA A 129 12.93 -6.41 0.06
C ALA A 129 11.53 -7.02 0.15
N PHE A 130 10.56 -6.44 -0.55
CA PHE A 130 9.18 -6.95 -0.61
C PHE A 130 9.13 -8.36 -1.21
N ALA A 131 9.82 -8.60 -2.33
CA ALA A 131 9.89 -9.91 -2.97
C ALA A 131 10.55 -10.97 -2.07
N SER A 132 11.55 -10.57 -1.30
CA SER A 132 12.23 -11.44 -0.33
C SER A 132 11.31 -11.85 0.82
N LEU A 133 10.53 -10.91 1.36
CA LEU A 133 9.53 -11.18 2.40
C LEU A 133 8.46 -12.15 1.89
N ARG A 134 7.91 -11.92 0.69
CA ARG A 134 6.94 -12.83 0.05
C ARG A 134 7.50 -14.24 -0.12
N SER A 135 8.73 -14.34 -0.61
CA SER A 135 9.41 -15.63 -0.80
C SER A 135 9.63 -16.36 0.52
N ALA A 136 10.00 -15.64 1.59
CA ALA A 136 10.20 -16.21 2.91
C ALA A 136 8.88 -16.71 3.52
N GLN A 137 7.78 -15.97 3.34
CA GLN A 137 6.45 -16.38 3.80
C GLN A 137 5.98 -17.66 3.09
N GLN A 138 6.12 -17.73 1.76
CA GLN A 138 5.76 -18.93 0.98
C GLN A 138 6.53 -20.18 1.43
N ARG A 139 7.83 -20.06 1.74
CA ARG A 139 8.63 -21.17 2.27
C ARG A 139 8.16 -21.66 3.64
N ARG A 140 7.65 -20.76 4.48
CA ARG A 140 7.10 -21.11 5.80
C ARG A 140 5.73 -21.79 5.70
N ALA A 141 4.96 -21.50 4.66
CA ALA A 141 3.66 -22.10 4.42
C ALA A 141 3.73 -23.50 3.78
N ALA A 142 4.88 -23.88 3.20
CA ALA A 142 5.07 -25.22 2.66
C ALA A 142 5.16 -26.26 3.79
N PRO A 143 4.33 -27.33 3.79
CA PRO A 143 4.41 -28.38 4.80
C PRO A 143 5.78 -29.07 4.73
N PRO A 144 6.36 -29.48 5.87
CA PRO A 144 7.59 -30.25 5.86
C PRO A 144 7.31 -31.55 5.11
N HIS A 145 7.99 -31.76 3.99
CA HIS A 145 7.99 -33.04 3.31
C HIS A 145 8.62 -34.07 4.25
N THR A 146 7.78 -34.87 4.91
CA THR A 146 8.19 -36.09 5.60
C THR A 146 8.61 -37.10 4.53
N LEU A 147 9.92 -37.36 4.47
CA LEU A 147 10.48 -38.56 3.86
C LEU A 147 10.31 -39.75 4.80
#